data_AF-A0A0S4TW61-F1
#
_entry.id   AF-A0A0S4TW61-F1
#
_cell.length_a   1.000
_cell.length_b   1.000
_cell.length_c   1.000
_cell.angle_alpha   90.00
_cell.angle_beta   90.00
_cell.angle_gamma   90.00
#
_symmetry.space_group_name_H-M   'P 1'
#
loop_
_entity.id
_entity.type
_entity.pdbx_description
1 polymer ?
#
loop_
_entity_poly.entity_id
_entity_poly.type
_entity_poly.pdbx_seq_one_letter_code
_entity_poly.pdbx_strand_id
1 'polypeptide(L)' 'MPVTLRRDGVTISRFTTLITPGTPRDTGLQEMRIECFYPADAASRRVLERMTL' A
#
# COMPACT_ATOMS: atom_id res chain seq x y z
N MET A 1 -8.68 -5.68 4.25
CA MET A 1 -9.62 -5.93 3.13
C MET A 1 -8.91 -5.57 1.84
N PRO A 2 -8.98 -6.40 0.78
CA PRO A 2 -8.30 -6.08 -0.46
C PRO A 2 -8.97 -4.91 -1.21
N VAL A 3 -8.16 -4.00 -1.74
CA VAL A 3 -8.55 -2.89 -2.61
C VAL A 3 -8.17 -3.23 -4.04
N THR A 4 -9.12 -3.10 -4.97
CA THR A 4 -8.91 -3.38 -6.39
C THR A 4 -8.90 -2.08 -7.18
N LEU A 5 -7.83 -1.85 -7.96
CA LEU A 5 -7.70 -0.75 -8.91
C LEU A 5 -7.78 -1.31 -10.33
N ARG A 6 -8.53 -0.65 -11.22
CA ARG A 6 -8.59 -1.01 -12.63
C ARG A 6 -8.33 0.20 -13.51
N ARG A 7 -7.39 0.09 -14.45
CA ARG A 7 -6.98 1.16 -15.37
C ARG A 7 -6.37 0.56 -16.63
N ASP A 8 -6.72 1.09 -17.80
CA ASP A 8 -6.11 0.74 -19.10
C ASP A 8 -6.05 -0.78 -19.37
N GLY A 9 -7.12 -1.51 -19.01
CA GLY A 9 -7.20 -2.97 -19.16
C GLY A 9 -6.43 -3.78 -18.09
N VAL A 10 -5.74 -3.12 -17.17
CA VAL A 10 -4.98 -3.74 -16.08
C VAL A 10 -5.78 -3.67 -14.77
N THR A 11 -5.89 -4.80 -14.09
CA THR A 11 -6.47 -4.90 -12.74
C THR A 11 -5.36 -5.23 -11.75
N ILE A 12 -5.28 -4.44 -10.67
CA ILE A 12 -4.31 -4.64 -9.59
C ILE A 12 -5.09 -4.76 -8.28
N SER A 13 -4.99 -5.93 -7.64
CA SER A 13 -5.52 -6.18 -6.30
C SER A 13 -4.42 -6.00 -5.26
N ARG A 14 -4.73 -5.32 -4.17
CA ARG A 14 -3.78 -5.03 -3.09
C ARG A 14 -4.42 -5.23 -1.73
N PHE A 15 -3.66 -5.60 -0.73
CA PHE A 15 -4.07 -5.41 0.66
C PHE A 15 -3.18 -4.35 1.30
N THR A 16 -3.67 -3.73 2.37
CA THR A 16 -2.93 -2.66 3.04
C THR A 16 -2.76 -2.94 4.53
N THR A 17 -1.69 -2.40 5.08
CA THR A 17 -1.51 -2.26 6.52
C THR A 17 -1.44 -0.77 6.84
N LEU A 18 -2.12 -0.37 7.92
CA LEU A 18 -2.03 0.96 8.47
C LEU A 18 -1.24 0.90 9.77
N ILE A 19 -0.13 1.64 9.84
CA ILE A 19 0.83 1.58 10.93
C ILE A 19 0.84 2.91 11.67
N THR A 20 0.63 2.84 12.98
CA THR A 20 0.83 3.96 13.92
C THR A 20 2.18 3.79 14.62
N PRO A 21 3.07 4.80 14.62
CA PRO A 21 4.29 4.75 15.43
C PRO A 21 3.96 4.62 16.92
N GLY A 22 4.53 3.62 17.60
CA GLY A 22 4.09 3.23 18.96
C GLY A 22 4.49 4.20 20.08
N THR A 23 5.58 4.96 19.93
CA THR A 23 6.04 5.95 20.92
C THR A 23 6.58 7.21 20.23
N PRO A 24 5.69 8.04 19.65
CA PRO A 24 6.10 9.25 18.98
C PRO A 24 6.61 10.26 20.02
N ARG A 25 7.90 10.64 19.93
CA ARG A 25 8.50 11.66 20.81
C ARG A 25 8.27 13.09 20.32
N ASP A 26 7.72 13.23 19.13
CA ASP A 26 7.39 14.48 18.48
C ASP A 26 5.87 14.56 18.26
N THR A 27 5.27 15.72 18.55
CA THR A 27 3.83 15.94 18.44
C THR A 27 3.31 15.71 17.03
N GLY A 28 4.08 16.06 15.99
CA GLY A 28 3.70 15.81 14.60
C GLY A 28 3.65 14.32 14.24
N LEU A 29 4.45 13.49 14.92
CA LEU A 29 4.46 12.04 14.71
C LEU A 29 3.30 11.31 15.41
N GLN A 30 2.64 11.94 16.39
CA GLN A 30 1.47 11.37 17.09
C GLN A 30 0.30 11.12 16.13
N GLU A 31 0.11 12.03 15.17
CA GLU A 31 -0.95 11.93 14.16
C GLU A 31 -0.52 11.18 12.90
N MET A 32 0.76 10.81 12.80
CA MET A 32 1.26 10.16 11.60
C MET A 32 0.72 8.73 11.48
N ARG A 33 0.28 8.38 10.27
CA ARG A 33 -0.07 7.02 9.87
C ARG A 33 0.66 6.68 8.58
N ILE A 34 1.24 5.49 8.52
CA ILE A 34 1.86 4.96 7.31
C ILE A 34 0.95 3.89 6.74
N GLU A 35 0.52 4.05 5.50
CA GLU A 35 -0.20 3.02 4.77
C GLU A 35 0.73 2.33 3.77
N CYS A 36 0.88 1.02 3.92
CA CYS A 36 1.68 0.18 3.03
C CYS A 36 0.76 -0.63 2.13
N PHE A 37 1.00 -0.59 0.81
CA PHE A 37 0.21 -1.30 -0.19
C PHE A 37 0.98 -2.50 -0.76
N TYR A 38 0.49 -3.70 -0.51
CA TYR A 38 1.11 -4.95 -0.95
C TYR A 38 0.31 -5.59 -2.08
N PRO A 39 0.96 -6.25 -3.05
CA PRO A 39 0.24 -7.02 -4.06
C PRO A 39 -0.54 -8.15 -3.38
N ALA A 40 -1.82 -8.29 -3.71
CA ALA A 40 -2.67 -9.37 -3.20
C ALA A 40 -2.44 -10.71 -3.92
N ASP A 41 -1.83 -10.67 -5.11
CA ASP A 41 -1.55 -11.84 -5.94
C ASP A 41 -0.31 -11.62 -6.84
N ALA A 42 0.13 -12.69 -7.50
CA ALA A 42 1.31 -12.67 -8.35
C ALA A 42 1.16 -11.80 -9.62
N ALA A 43 -0.06 -11.65 -10.15
CA ALA A 43 -0.29 -10.81 -11.33
C ALA A 43 -0.13 -9.33 -10.97
N SER A 44 -0.73 -8.92 -9.86
CA SER A 44 -0.63 -7.59 -9.25
C SER A 44 0.82 -7.24 -8.90
N ARG A 45 1.59 -8.20 -8.38
CA ARG A 45 3.02 -8.04 -8.10
C ARG A 45 3.82 -7.70 -9.36
N ARG A 46 3.66 -8.48 -10.43
CA ARG A 46 4.38 -8.28 -11.70
C ARG A 46 4.10 -6.91 -12.31
N VAL A 47 2.86 -6.42 -12.18
CA VAL A 47 2.49 -5.09 -12.65
C VAL A 47 3.19 -4.01 -11.81
N LEU A 48 3.14 -4.12 -10.48
CA LEU A 48 3.80 -3.16 -9.58
C LEU A 48 5.32 -3.08 -9.81
N GLU A 49 5.98 -4.22 -9.97
CA GLU A 49 7.44 -4.29 -10.23
C GLU A 49 7.84 -3.59 -11.54
N ARG A 50 6.94 -3.51 -12.54
CA ARG A 50 7.19 -2.78 -13.79
C ARG A 50 6.97 -1.28 -13.67
N MET A 51 6.29 -0.82 -12.62
CA MET A 51 5.95 0.60 -12.40
C MET A 51 6.98 1.31 -11.52
N THR A 52 7.78 0.56 -10.76
CA THR A 52 8.86 1.12 -9.93
C THR A 52 10.08 1.38 -10.83
N LEU A 53 10.40 2.66 -11.04
CA LEU A 53 11.59 3.14 -11.75
C LEU A 53 12.88 2.78 -11.00
#